data_AF-K4AKJ7-F1
#
_entry.id   AF-K4AKJ7-F1
#
_cell.length_a   1.000
_cell.length_b   1.000
_cell.length_c   1.000
_cell.angle_alpha   90.00
_cell.angle_beta   90.00
_cell.angle_gamma   90.00
#
_symmetry.space_group_name_H-M   'P 1'
#
loop_
_entity.id
_entity.type
_entity.pdbx_description
1 polymer ?
#
loop_
_entity_poly.entity_id
_entity_poly.type
_entity_poly.pdbx_seq_one_letter_code
_entity_poly.pdbx_strand_id
1 'polypeptide(L)'
;RYEKCEVVLAARQVVFRCGDAKEAELLACQEGLSLAIQWRHSPLILESDCQNVCNALNLTLEDRSRLAFLIQEVKFLTEEHMF
;
A
#
# COMPACT_ATOMS: atom_id res chain seq x y z
N ARG A 1 -14.35 16.07 -22.66
CA ARG A 1 -15.12 14.86 -22.32
C ARG A 1 -14.81 14.57 -20.86
N TYR A 2 -15.76 14.69 -19.95
CA TYR A 2 -15.55 14.25 -18.57
C TYR A 2 -15.58 12.73 -18.60
N GLU A 3 -14.43 12.10 -18.40
CA GLU A 3 -14.39 10.67 -18.10
C GLU A 3 -15.20 10.46 -16.82
N LYS A 4 -16.15 9.54 -16.88
CA LYS A 4 -17.01 9.22 -15.75
C LYS A 4 -16.14 8.50 -14.71
N CYS A 5 -15.75 9.21 -13.65
CA CYS A 5 -15.00 8.61 -12.56
C CYS A 5 -15.96 7.80 -11.68
N GLU A 6 -15.78 6.49 -11.65
CA GLU A 6 -16.59 5.56 -10.85
C GLU A 6 -15.70 4.86 -9.83
N VAL A 7 -16.11 4.91 -8.56
CA VAL A 7 -15.43 4.18 -7.49
C VAL A 7 -15.81 2.71 -7.62
N VAL A 8 -14.84 1.88 -8.01
CA VAL A 8 -15.05 0.44 -8.22
C VAL A 8 -15.01 -0.33 -6.90
N LEU A 9 -14.15 0.10 -5.97
CA LEU A 9 -13.98 -0.51 -4.67
C LEU A 9 -13.59 0.56 -3.64
N ALA A 10 -14.16 0.47 -2.45
CA ALA A 10 -13.74 1.21 -1.27
C ALA A 10 -13.62 0.24 -0.10
N ALA A 11 -12.52 0.34 0.65
CA ALA A 11 -12.24 -0.51 1.78
C ALA A 11 -11.69 0.30 2.95
N ARG A 12 -11.89 -0.20 4.16
CA ARG A 12 -11.37 0.39 5.39
C ARG A 12 -11.15 -0.70 6.42
N GLN A 13 -10.02 -0.60 7.13
CA GLN A 13 -9.73 -1.42 8.30
C GLN A 13 -9.62 -0.53 9.55
N VAL A 14 -10.04 -1.06 10.70
CA VAL A 14 -9.82 -0.42 12.00
C VAL A 14 -8.71 -1.17 12.72
N VAL A 15 -7.59 -0.48 12.96
CA VAL A 15 -6.43 -1.04 13.66
C VAL A 15 -6.42 -0.52 15.09
N PHE A 16 -6.64 -1.41 16.06
CA PHE A 16 -6.71 -1.04 17.48
C PHE A 16 -5.35 -0.89 18.15
N ARG A 17 -4.29 -1.45 17.54
CA ARG A 17 -2.92 -1.39 18.06
C ARG A 17 -2.00 -0.95 16.93
N CYS A 18 -1.72 0.34 16.90
CA CYS A 18 -0.81 0.96 15.96
C CYS A 18 0.16 1.85 16.73
N GLY A 19 1.46 1.68 16.50
CA GLY A 19 2.52 2.38 17.23
C GLY A 19 2.76 3.81 16.74
N ASP A 20 2.55 4.06 15.44
CA ASP A 20 2.72 5.36 14.82
C ASP A 20 1.92 5.49 13.52
N ALA A 21 1.97 6.68 12.90
CA ALA A 21 1.30 6.93 11.63
C ALA A 21 1.88 6.12 10.47
N LYS A 22 3.19 5.81 10.47
CA LYS A 22 3.82 5.04 9.38
C LYS A 22 3.28 3.61 9.35
N GLU A 23 3.10 2.99 10.53
CA GLU A 23 2.51 1.66 10.66
C GLU A 23 1.04 1.66 10.21
N ALA A 24 0.25 2.67 10.57
CA ALA A 24 -1.16 2.76 10.17
C ALA A 24 -1.31 2.84 8.65
N GLU A 25 -0.51 3.70 8.03
CA GLU A 25 -0.52 3.93 6.59
C GLU A 25 0.02 2.72 5.82
N LEU A 26 1.06 2.05 6.33
CA LEU A 26 1.53 0.79 5.72
C LEU A 26 0.47 -0.31 5.75
N LEU A 27 -0.27 -0.45 6.86
CA LEU A 27 -1.39 -1.40 6.95
C LEU A 27 -2.51 -1.03 5.98
N ALA A 28 -2.81 0.26 5.83
CA ALA A 28 -3.78 0.74 4.85
C ALA A 28 -3.34 0.43 3.41
N CYS A 29 -2.07 0.64 3.07
CA CYS A 29 -1.50 0.29 1.76
C CYS A 29 -1.55 -1.22 1.51
N GLN A 30 -1.19 -2.05 2.49
CA GLN A 30 -1.21 -3.51 2.39
C GLN A 30 -2.62 -4.04 2.08
N GLU A 31 -3.63 -3.59 2.83
CA GLU A 31 -5.03 -3.98 2.61
C GLU A 31 -5.53 -3.50 1.25
N GLY A 32 -5.27 -2.22 0.92
CA GLY A 32 -5.68 -1.61 -0.34
C GLY A 32 -5.08 -2.32 -1.56
N LEU A 33 -3.79 -2.66 -1.52
CA LEU A 33 -3.12 -3.42 -2.58
C LEU A 33 -3.66 -4.85 -2.66
N SER A 34 -3.76 -5.55 -1.53
CA SER A 34 -4.25 -6.94 -1.48
C SER A 34 -5.64 -7.06 -2.10
N LEU A 35 -6.49 -6.06 -1.87
CA LEU A 35 -7.78 -5.95 -2.54
C LEU A 35 -7.61 -5.56 -4.01
N ALA A 36 -6.95 -4.46 -4.35
CA ALA A 36 -6.85 -3.98 -5.73
C ALA A 36 -6.30 -5.06 -6.70
N ILE A 37 -5.32 -5.83 -6.25
CA ILE A 37 -4.69 -6.95 -6.97
C ILE A 37 -5.69 -8.02 -7.40
N GLN A 38 -6.68 -8.33 -6.55
CA GLN A 38 -7.70 -9.35 -6.85
C GLN A 38 -8.72 -8.86 -7.89
N TRP A 39 -8.86 -7.54 -8.06
CA TRP A 39 -9.93 -6.94 -8.89
C TRP A 39 -9.40 -6.31 -10.19
N ARG A 40 -8.11 -6.05 -10.30
CA ARG A 40 -7.50 -5.40 -11.48
C ARG A 40 -6.24 -6.13 -11.94
N HIS A 41 -6.20 -6.44 -13.23
CA HIS A 41 -5.05 -7.01 -13.94
C HIS A 41 -4.25 -5.93 -14.71
N SER A 42 -4.33 -4.67 -14.28
CA SER A 42 -3.63 -3.54 -14.88
C SER A 42 -2.69 -2.93 -13.84
N PRO A 43 -1.61 -2.23 -14.28
CA PRO A 43 -0.73 -1.52 -13.36
C PRO A 43 -1.50 -0.63 -12.39
N LEU A 44 -1.13 -0.70 -11.11
CA LEU A 44 -1.73 0.06 -10.03
C LEU A 44 -0.84 1.25 -9.66
N ILE A 45 -1.46 2.38 -9.34
CA ILE A 45 -0.79 3.52 -8.72
C ILE A 45 -1.20 3.53 -7.25
N LEU A 46 -0.21 3.38 -6.36
CA LEU A 46 -0.42 3.52 -4.92
C LEU A 46 -0.14 4.97 -4.51
N GLU A 47 -1.16 5.63 -3.95
CA GLU A 47 -1.03 6.97 -3.38
C GLU A 47 -1.11 6.88 -1.85
N SER A 48 -0.24 7.62 -1.16
CA SER A 48 -0.25 7.77 0.30
C SER A 48 0.10 9.22 0.65
N ASP A 49 -0.54 9.76 1.68
CA ASP A 49 -0.23 11.08 2.23
C ASP A 49 0.97 11.05 3.20
N CYS A 50 1.56 9.87 3.42
CA CYS A 50 2.69 9.67 4.33
C CYS A 50 4.02 9.55 3.59
N GLN A 51 4.81 10.62 3.62
CA GLN A 51 6.17 10.64 3.04
C GLN A 51 7.06 9.50 3.56
N ASN A 52 6.90 9.10 4.82
CA ASN A 52 7.67 8.01 5.42
C ASN A 52 7.33 6.65 4.81
N VAL A 53 6.07 6.42 4.44
CA VAL A 53 5.64 5.22 3.71
C VAL A 53 6.19 5.26 2.30
N CYS A 54 6.00 6.38 1.58
CA CYS A 54 6.56 6.55 0.24
C CYS A 54 8.07 6.29 0.22
N ASN A 55 8.82 6.82 1.18
CA ASN A 55 10.26 6.56 1.28
C ASN A 55 10.55 5.08 1.59
N ALA A 56 9.85 4.47 2.53
CA ALA A 56 10.06 3.07 2.90
C ALA A 56 9.82 2.10 1.73
N LEU A 57 8.80 2.37 0.91
CA LEU A 57 8.45 1.56 -0.26
C LEU A 57 9.38 1.80 -1.46
N ASN A 58 9.94 3.00 -1.63
CA ASN A 58 10.82 3.31 -2.77
C ASN A 58 12.32 3.06 -2.50
N LEU A 59 12.74 2.96 -1.23
CA LEU A 59 14.15 2.69 -0.91
C LEU A 59 14.52 1.22 -1.21
N THR A 60 15.66 1.01 -1.86
CA THR A 60 16.24 -0.33 -2.09
C THR A 60 17.03 -0.87 -0.91
N LEU A 61 17.32 -0.01 0.08
CA LEU A 61 18.01 -0.40 1.31
C LEU A 61 17.11 -1.28 2.18
N GLU A 62 17.73 -2.26 2.83
CA GLU A 62 17.07 -3.13 3.80
C GLU A 62 16.57 -2.30 4.99
N ASP A 63 15.26 -2.35 5.27
CA ASP A 63 14.68 -1.75 6.46
C ASP A 63 14.90 -2.70 7.66
N ARG A 64 15.46 -2.18 8.75
CA ARG A 64 15.74 -2.93 10.00
C ARG A 64 14.88 -2.48 11.17
N SER A 65 13.83 -1.71 10.89
CA SER A 65 12.87 -1.27 11.89
C SER A 65 11.92 -2.41 12.28
N ARG A 66 11.11 -2.16 13.31
CA ARG A 66 10.01 -3.08 13.69
C ARG A 66 9.03 -3.35 12.54
N LEU A 67 8.98 -2.48 11.53
CA LEU A 67 8.06 -2.56 10.39
C LEU A 67 8.66 -3.27 9.17
N ALA A 68 9.90 -3.79 9.26
CA ALA A 68 10.62 -4.38 8.14
C ALA A 68 9.80 -5.43 7.36
N PHE A 69 9.16 -6.37 8.08
CA PHE A 69 8.33 -7.41 7.47
C PHE A 69 7.11 -6.85 6.73
N LEU A 70 6.42 -5.87 7.33
CA LEU A 70 5.26 -5.24 6.70
C LEU A 70 5.67 -4.46 5.44
N ILE A 71 6.81 -3.75 5.50
CA ILE A 71 7.36 -3.04 4.33
C ILE A 71 7.70 -4.02 3.21
N GLN A 72 8.34 -5.15 3.53
CA GLN A 72 8.66 -6.18 2.55
C GLN A 72 7.41 -6.77 1.90
N GLU A 73 6.36 -7.02 2.67
CA GLU A 73 5.10 -7.54 2.16
C GLU A 73 4.42 -6.55 1.20
N VAL A 74 4.36 -5.26 1.57
CA VAL A 74 3.79 -4.23 0.68
C VAL A 74 4.62 -4.11 -0.61
N LYS A 75 5.95 -4.15 -0.52
CA LYS A 75 6.83 -4.16 -1.72
C LYS A 75 6.57 -5.37 -2.60
N PHE A 76 6.45 -6.55 -2.02
CA PHE A 76 6.13 -7.77 -2.75
C PHE A 76 4.80 -7.63 -3.52
N LEU A 77 3.76 -7.10 -2.87
CA LEU A 77 2.48 -6.83 -3.52
C LEU A 77 2.59 -5.81 -4.67
N THR A 78 3.52 -4.86 -4.60
CA THR A 78 3.77 -3.92 -5.72
C THR A 78 4.54 -4.55 -6.89
N GLU A 79 5.32 -5.60 -6.64
CA GLU A 79 6.13 -6.30 -7.66
C GLU A 79 5.33 -7.37 -8.41
N GLU A 80 4.44 -8.09 -7.72
CA GLU A 80 3.59 -9.16 -8.31
C GLU A 80 2.67 -8.68 -9.44
N HIS A 81 2.47 -7.36 -9.59
CA HIS A 81 1.63 -6.75 -10.64
C HIS A 81 2.41 -6.01 -11.73
N MET A 82 3.73 -6.18 -11.79
CA MET A 82 4.57 -5.64 -12.88
C MET A 82 4.71 -6.56 -14.10
N PHE A 83 4.05 -7.73 -14.15
CA PHE A 83 4.05 -8.63 -15.31
C PHE A 83 2.64 -9.07 -15.74
#